data_AF-A0A7C6KD08-F1
#
_entry.id   AF-A0A7C6KD08-F1
#
_cell.length_a   1.000
_cell.length_b   1.000
_cell.length_c   1.000
_cell.angle_alpha   90.00
_cell.angle_beta   90.00
_cell.angle_gamma   90.00
#
_symmetry.space_group_name_H-M   'P 1'
#
loop_
_entity.id
_entity.type
_entity.pdbx_description
1 polymer ?
#
loop_
_entity_poly.entity_id
_entity_poly.type
_entity_poly.pdbx_seq_one_letter_code
_entity_poly.pdbx_strand_id
1 'polypeptide(L)' 'MNLEQQRAKAHQLCADASVSVLPYGGGWWLLGQGVSRVVGELAGLSQCDLRRYQATPR' A
#
# COMPACT_ATOMS: atom_id res chain seq x y z
N MET A 1 -18.46 -4.43 4.89
CA MET A 1 -17.27 -3.71 5.39
C MET A 1 -17.17 -2.40 4.63
N ASN A 2 -17.08 -1.28 5.33
CA ASN A 2 -17.11 0.05 4.71
C ASN A 2 -15.80 0.30 3.93
N LEU A 3 -15.90 0.88 2.73
CA LEU A 3 -14.72 1.09 1.86
C LEU A 3 -13.69 2.01 2.54
N GLU A 4 -14.19 3.03 3.25
CA GLU A 4 -13.38 3.99 4.01
C GLU A 4 -12.57 3.33 5.13
N GLN A 5 -13.18 2.37 5.84
CA GLN A 5 -12.49 1.62 6.90
C GLN A 5 -11.37 0.75 6.34
N GLN A 6 -11.60 0.13 5.18
CA GLN A 6 -10.57 -0.66 4.51
C GLN A 6 -9.41 0.21 4.04
N ARG A 7 -9.72 1.40 3.50
CA ARG A 7 -8.73 2.38 3.07
C ARG A 7 -7.89 2.89 4.25
N ALA A 8 -8.52 3.24 5.37
CA ALA A 8 -7.83 3.65 6.59
C ALA A 8 -6.91 2.55 7.14
N LYS A 9 -7.40 1.30 7.16
CA LYS A 9 -6.59 0.15 7.58
C LYS A 9 -5.40 -0.09 6.65
N ALA A 10 -5.58 0.04 5.34
CA ALA A 10 -4.51 -0.09 4.36
C ALA A 10 -3.43 1.00 4.54
N HIS A 11 -3.84 2.24 4.81
CA HIS A 11 -2.90 3.33 5.15
C HIS A 11 -2.07 3.01 6.38
N GLN A 12 -2.71 2.50 7.45
CA GLN A 12 -1.98 2.10 8.66
C GLN A 12 -1.01 0.95 8.39
N LEU A 13 -1.40 -0.05 7.61
CA LEU A 13 -0.52 -1.16 7.22
C LEU A 13 0.68 -0.69 6.38
N CYS A 14 0.47 0.25 5.46
CA CYS A 14 1.56 0.81 4.69
C CYS A 14 2.54 1.58 5.60
N ALA A 15 2.03 2.41 6.51
CA ALA A 15 2.86 3.14 7.46
C ALA A 15 3.68 2.21 8.38
N ASP A 16 3.06 1.15 8.91
CA ASP A 16 3.73 0.12 9.72
C ASP A 16 4.87 -0.58 8.94
N ALA A 17 4.64 -0.83 7.65
CA ALA A 17 5.63 -1.42 6.74
C ALA A 17 6.67 -0.41 6.19
N SER A 18 6.73 0.82 6.71
CA SER A 18 7.59 1.91 6.17
C SER A 18 7.36 2.19 4.68
N VAL A 19 6.12 2.02 4.22
CA VAL A 19 5.65 2.34 2.88
C VAL A 19 4.84 3.63 2.94
N SER A 20 5.33 4.64 2.24
CA SER A 20 4.62 5.88 1.97
C SER A 20 3.56 5.66 0.91
N VAL A 21 2.38 6.21 1.14
CA VAL A 21 1.26 6.15 0.21
C VAL A 21 1.00 7.56 -0.32
N LEU A 22 1.27 7.76 -1.60
CA LEU A 22 1.15 9.06 -2.27
C LEU A 22 -0.02 9.02 -3.25
N PRO A 23 -0.84 10.06 -3.36
CA PRO A 23 -1.84 10.14 -4.42
C PRO A 23 -1.12 10.24 -5.78
N TYR A 24 -1.52 9.40 -6.75
CA TYR A 24 -0.92 9.40 -8.09
C TYR A 24 -2.00 9.22 -9.17
N GLY A 25 -2.35 10.33 -9.82
CA GLY A 25 -3.41 10.38 -10.82
C GLY A 25 -4.76 9.96 -10.24
N GLY A 26 -5.30 8.84 -10.73
CA GLY A 26 -6.55 8.23 -10.26
C GLY A 26 -6.38 7.10 -9.24
N GLY A 27 -5.18 6.93 -8.69
CA GLY A 27 -4.87 5.89 -7.72
C GLY A 27 -3.83 6.35 -6.70
N TRP A 28 -3.01 5.39 -6.25
CA TRP A 28 -2.09 5.55 -5.14
C TRP A 28 -0.74 4.93 -5.48
N TRP A 29 0.32 5.67 -5.25
CA TRP A 29 1.68 5.18 -5.37
C TRP A 29 2.20 4.76 -4.00
N LEU A 30 2.48 3.46 -3.88
CA LEU A 30 3.16 2.85 -2.75
C LEU A 30 4.66 2.97 -2.97
N LEU A 31 5.32 3.71 -2.10
CA LEU A 31 6.77 3.96 -2.16
C LEU A 31 7.40 3.65 -0.80
N GLY A 32 8.34 2.72 -0.76
CA GLY A 32 9.02 2.32 0.47
C GLY A 32 10.30 1.57 0.15
N GLN A 33 10.97 1.07 1.19
CA GLN A 33 12.22 0.33 1.01
C GLN A 33 11.94 -0.99 0.27
N GLY A 34 12.36 -1.06 -1.00
CA GLY A 34 12.07 -2.19 -1.88
C GLY A 34 10.64 -2.22 -2.44
N VAL A 35 9.83 -1.18 -2.20
CA VAL A 35 8.44 -1.09 -2.69
C VAL A 35 8.32 0.14 -3.60
N SER A 36 7.99 -0.06 -4.87
CA SER A 36 7.58 1.02 -5.77
C SER A 36 6.52 0.51 -6.72
N ARG A 37 5.25 0.81 -6.42
CA ARG A 37 4.12 0.35 -7.25
C ARG A 37 2.92 1.28 -7.16
N VAL A 38 2.30 1.52 -8.30
CA VAL A 38 1.02 2.25 -8.39
C VAL A 38 -0.13 1.25 -8.32
N VAL A 39 -1.11 1.53 -7.46
CA VAL A 39 -2.34 0.75 -7.29
C VAL A 39 -3.55 1.66 -7.52
N GLY A 40 -4.64 1.14 -8.10
CA GLY A 40 -5.84 1.93 -8.34
C GLY A 40 -6.62 2.26 -7.05
N GLU A 41 -6.58 1.38 -6.06
CA GLU A 41 -7.36 1.49 -4.82
C GLU A 41 -6.60 0.81 -3.67
N LEU A 42 -6.69 1.40 -2.47
CA LEU A 42 -6.07 0.86 -1.24
C LEU A 42 -7.05 0.00 -0.46
N ALA A 43 -8.36 0.18 -0.67
CA ALA A 43 -9.36 -0.68 -0.05
C ALA A 43 -9.16 -2.14 -0.51
N GLY A 44 -8.98 -3.04 0.46
CA GLY A 44 -8.68 -4.45 0.23
C GLY A 44 -7.18 -4.79 0.24
N LEU A 45 -6.29 -3.80 0.34
CA LEU A 45 -4.86 -4.03 0.50
C LEU A 45 -4.59 -4.76 1.83
N SER A 46 -3.98 -5.93 1.73
CA SER A 46 -3.59 -6.75 2.88
C SER A 46 -2.09 -6.70 3.10
N GLN A 47 -1.65 -7.06 4.30
CA GLN A 47 -0.23 -7.18 4.64
C GLN A 47 0.49 -8.21 3.76
N CYS A 48 -0.22 -9.23 3.26
CA CYS A 48 0.33 -10.19 2.30
C CYS A 48 0.63 -9.55 0.94
N ASP A 49 -0.24 -8.66 0.45
CA ASP A 49 -0.01 -7.92 -0.80
C ASP A 49 1.18 -6.97 -0.65
N LEU A 50 1.26 -6.24 0.46
CA LEU A 50 2.39 -5.38 0.81
C LEU A 50 3.72 -6.15 0.84
N ARG A 51 3.76 -7.32 1.49
CA ARG A 51 4.95 -8.18 1.51
C ARG A 51 5.34 -8.68 0.12
N ARG A 52 4.38 -8.85 -0.78
CA ARG A 52 4.64 -9.24 -2.17
C ARG A 52 5.24 -8.10 -2.99
N TYR A 53 5.00 -6.85 -2.59
CA TYR A 53 5.59 -5.67 -3.22
C TYR A 53 6.97 -5.33 -2.70
N GLN A 54 7.32 -5.75 -1.48
CA GLN A 54 8.68 -5.67 -0.98
C GLN A 54 9.53 -6.58 -1.85
N ALA A 55 10.28 -5.97 -2.77
CA ALA A 55 11.31 -6.67 -3.53
C ALA A 55 12.23 -7.33 -2.50
N THR A 56 12.20 -8.66 -2.46
CA THR A 56 13.13 -9.42 -1.64
C THR A 56 14.53 -9.01 -2.09
N PRO A 57 15.36 -8.40 -1.22
CA PRO A 57 16.74 -8.14 -1.59
C PRO A 57 17.37 -9.50 -1.90
N ARG A 58 17.88 -9.66 -3.12
CA ARG A 58 18.73 -10.78 -3.52
C ARG A 58 20.10 -10.63 -2.90
#